data_AF-A0A562QB83-F1
#
_entry.id   AF-A0A562QB83-F1
#
_cell.length_a   1.000
_cell.length_b   1.000
_cell.length_c   1.000
_cell.angle_alpha   90.00
_cell.angle_beta   90.00
_cell.angle_gamma   90.00
#
_symmetry.space_group_name_H-M   'P 1'
#
loop_
_entity.id
_entity.type
_entity.pdbx_description
1 polymer ?
#
loop_
_entity_poly.entity_id
_entity_poly.type
_entity_poly.pdbx_seq_one_letter_code
_entity_poly.pdbx_strand_id
1 'polypeptide(L)' 'MKTYIIDGARTAGTFGGSLKDVSEVDLGVIATKEAIKRSNIPAMDIDEIIFVNVIQNSKNILPI' A
#
# COMPACT_ATOMS: atom_id res chain seq x y z
N MET A 1 -27.10 -1.84 6.63
CA MET A 1 -25.86 -1.08 6.39
C MET A 1 -25.42 -1.34 4.95
N LYS A 2 -25.02 -0.32 4.19
CA LYS A 2 -24.55 -0.46 2.81
C LYS A 2 -23.07 -0.08 2.75
N THR A 3 -22.29 -0.86 2.02
CA THR A 3 -20.84 -0.68 1.89
C THR A 3 -20.52 -0.40 0.42
N TYR A 4 -19.57 0.49 0.19
CA TYR A 4 -19.18 0.96 -1.13
C TYR A 4 -17.66 0.92 -1.27
N ILE A 5 -17.18 0.65 -2.48
CA ILE A 5 -15.79 0.88 -2.86
C ILE A 5 -15.76 2.23 -3.56
N ILE A 6 -15.01 3.19 -3.01
CA ILE A 6 -14.93 4.54 -3.56
C ILE A 6 -13.95 4.57 -4.73
N ASP A 7 -12.71 4.15 -4.51
CA ASP A 7 -11.68 3.99 -5.54
C ASP A 7 -10.56 3.05 -5.05
N GLY A 8 -9.52 2.83 -5.88
CA GLY A 8 -8.33 2.07 -5.56
C GLY A 8 -7.13 2.38 -6.46
N ALA A 9 -5.96 1.93 -6.02
CA ALA A 9 -4.72 2.05 -6.78
C ALA A 9 -3.83 0.84 -6.53
N ARG A 10 -2.88 0.61 -7.45
CA ARG A 10 -1.85 -0.43 -7.34
C ARG A 10 -0.54 0.05 -7.95
N THR A 11 0.56 -0.56 -7.52
CA THR A 11 1.86 -0.45 -8.21
C THR A 11 1.93 -1.46 -9.38
N ALA A 12 2.67 -1.12 -10.44
CA ALA A 12 2.91 -2.01 -11.58
C ALA A 12 4.27 -2.71 -11.42
N GLY A 13 4.43 -3.97 -11.82
CA GLY A 13 5.73 -4.65 -11.70
C GLY A 13 5.77 -6.04 -12.32
N THR A 14 6.99 -6.57 -12.45
CA THR A 14 7.29 -7.95 -12.83
C THR A 14 8.46 -8.46 -11.98
N PHE A 15 8.58 -9.78 -11.84
CA PHE A 15 9.66 -10.39 -11.07
C PHE A 15 11.04 -10.02 -11.62
N GLY A 16 11.93 -9.53 -10.74
CA GLY A 16 13.27 -9.07 -11.12
C GLY A 16 13.30 -7.81 -12.00
N GLY A 17 12.17 -7.12 -12.19
CA GLY A 17 12.05 -5.95 -13.05
C GLY A 17 12.52 -4.64 -12.42
N SER A 18 11.98 -3.52 -12.92
CA SER A 18 12.38 -2.16 -12.52
C SER A 18 12.16 -1.81 -11.05
N LEU A 19 11.29 -2.55 -10.35
CA LEU A 19 11.00 -2.31 -8.93
C LEU A 19 11.74 -3.25 -7.97
N LYS A 20 12.69 -4.06 -8.46
CA LYS A 20 13.41 -5.04 -7.64
C LYS A 20 14.14 -4.44 -6.43
N ASP A 21 14.55 -3.16 -6.53
CA ASP A 21 15.32 -2.45 -5.51
C ASP A 21 14.42 -1.58 -4.62
N VAL A 22 13.10 -1.55 -4.86
CA VAL A 22 12.13 -0.81 -4.07
C VAL A 22 11.57 -1.72 -2.97
N SER A 23 11.52 -1.24 -1.73
CA SER A 23 11.01 -2.04 -0.61
C SER A 23 9.51 -2.30 -0.76
N GLU A 24 9.02 -3.42 -0.24
CA GLU A 24 7.61 -3.75 -0.23
C GLU A 24 6.78 -2.73 0.58
N VAL A 25 7.38 -2.14 1.61
CA VAL A 25 6.77 -1.07 2.41
C VAL A 25 6.56 0.18 1.55
N ASP A 26 7.58 0.61 0.80
CA ASP A 26 7.47 1.77 -0.08
C ASP A 26 6.44 1.54 -1.18
N LEU A 27 6.39 0.32 -1.75
CA LEU A 27 5.35 -0.05 -2.73
C LEU A 27 3.94 0.04 -2.13
N GLY A 28 3.76 -0.43 -0.90
CA GLY A 28 2.51 -0.29 -0.15
C GLY A 28 2.14 1.19 0.04
N VAL A 29 3.07 2.00 0.55
CA VAL A 29 2.87 3.45 0.77
C VAL A 29 2.47 4.18 -0.51
N ILE A 30 3.12 3.87 -1.64
CA ILE A 30 2.80 4.48 -2.94
C ILE A 30 1.37 4.12 -3.35
N ALA A 31 0.99 2.84 -3.28
CA ALA A 31 -0.35 2.40 -3.63
C ALA A 31 -1.42 3.04 -2.72
N THR A 32 -1.19 3.08 -1.40
CA THR A 32 -2.13 3.66 -0.43
C THR A 32 -2.35 5.14 -0.66
N LYS A 33 -1.27 5.92 -0.79
CA LYS A 33 -1.36 7.37 -1.01
C LYS A 33 -2.14 7.70 -2.28
N GLU A 34 -1.91 6.94 -3.34
CA GLU A 34 -2.63 7.13 -4.60
C GLU A 34 -4.11 6.72 -4.49
N ALA A 35 -4.44 5.64 -3.78
CA ALA A 35 -5.83 5.23 -3.53
C ALA A 35 -6.61 6.28 -2.72
N ILE A 36 -6.00 6.85 -1.67
CA ILE A 36 -6.58 7.94 -0.87
C ILE A 36 -6.82 9.18 -1.74
N LYS A 37 -5.81 9.56 -2.53
CA LYS A 37 -5.88 10.71 -3.44
C LYS A 37 -7.00 10.56 -4.46
N ARG A 38 -7.13 9.39 -5.10
CA ARG A 38 -8.17 9.11 -6.10
C ARG A 38 -9.57 9.06 -5.49
N SER A 39 -9.68 8.52 -4.28
CA SER A 39 -10.93 8.51 -3.51
C SER A 39 -11.35 9.92 -3.08
N ASN A 40 -10.45 10.92 -3.19
CA ASN A 40 -10.68 12.31 -2.80
C ASN A 40 -11.21 12.46 -1.37
N ILE A 41 -10.66 11.66 -0.45
CA ILE A 41 -10.98 11.69 0.98
C ILE A 41 -9.81 12.31 1.77
N PRO A 42 -10.08 13.09 2.83
CA PRO A 42 -9.05 13.47 3.79
C PRO A 42 -8.47 12.24 4.46
N ALA A 43 -7.14 12.15 4.53
CA ALA A 43 -6.48 11.02 5.22
C ALA A 43 -6.83 10.95 6.72
N MET A 44 -7.28 12.06 7.30
CA MET A 44 -7.72 12.19 8.69
C MET A 44 -9.00 11.41 8.98
N ASP A 45 -9.81 11.14 7.95
CA ASP A 45 -11.10 10.48 8.06
C ASP A 45 -10.98 8.95 7.94
N ILE A 46 -9.75 8.43 7.84
CA ILE A 46 -9.47 7.00 7.74
C ILE A 46 -9.22 6.46 9.13
N ASP A 47 -10.15 5.65 9.63
CA ASP A 47 -10.05 5.05 10.96
C ASP A 47 -9.03 3.90 11.01
N GLU A 48 -8.95 3.10 9.95
CA GLU A 48 -8.12 1.89 9.92
C GLU A 48 -7.54 1.63 8.53
N ILE A 49 -6.29 1.15 8.50
CA ILE A 49 -5.61 0.65 7.31
C ILE A 49 -5.17 -0.78 7.56
N ILE A 50 -5.65 -1.71 6.74
CA ILE A 50 -5.29 -3.12 6.81
C ILE A 50 -4.45 -3.48 5.57
N PHE A 51 -3.20 -3.90 5.79
CA PHE A 51 -2.29 -4.37 4.74
C PHE A 51 -1.91 -5.82 4.96
N VAL A 52 -1.98 -6.63 3.89
CA VAL A 52 -1.59 -8.04 3.92
C VAL A 52 -0.28 -8.24 3.17
N ASN A 53 0.64 -8.93 3.82
CA ASN A 53 1.94 -9.31 3.25
C ASN A 53 2.26 -10.76 3.65
N VAL A 54 2.77 -11.54 2.70
CA VAL A 54 3.07 -12.97 2.90
C VAL A 54 4.52 -13.19 3.33
N ILE A 55 5.46 -12.50 2.68
CA ILE A 55 6.89 -12.55 2.98
C ILE A 55 7.29 -11.18 3.50
N GLN A 56 7.38 -11.08 4.83
CA GLN A 56 7.80 -9.86 5.50
C GLN A 56 9.32 -9.79 5.43
N ASN A 57 9.85 -8.94 4.56
CA ASN A 57 11.30 -8.86 4.33
C ASN A 57 11.81 -7.43 4.49
N SER A 58 11.12 -6.63 5.28
CA SER A 58 11.42 -5.22 5.39
C SER A 58 12.75 -5.07 6.12
N LYS A 59 13.64 -4.22 5.60
CA LYS A 59 14.93 -3.91 6.23
C LYS A 59 14.78 -3.25 7.62
N ASN A 60 13.55 -2.99 8.08
CA ASN A 60 13.24 -2.15 9.23
C ASN A 60 12.22 -2.78 10.21
N ILE A 61 11.91 -4.08 10.08
CA ILE A 61 11.36 -4.83 11.22
C ILE A 61 12.58 -5.14 12.11
N LEU A 62 12.45 -4.84 13.41
CA LEU A 62 13.49 -5.04 14.42
C LEU A 62 14.25 -6.36 14.23
N PRO A 63 15.57 -6.40 14.53
CA PRO A 63 16.34 -7.64 14.44
C PRO A 63 15.69 -8.67 15.36
N ILE A 64 15.11 -9.70 14.75
CA ILE A 64 14.90 -11.00 15.39
C ILE A 64 16.10 -11.88 15.06
#